data_AF-A0A0D0A4Y5-F1
#
_entry.id   AF-A0A0D0A4Y5-F1
#
_cell.length_a   1.000
_cell.length_b   1.000
_cell.length_c   1.000
_cell.angle_alpha   90.00
_cell.angle_beta   90.00
_cell.angle_gamma   90.00
#
_symmetry.space_group_name_H-M   'P 1'
#
loop_
_entity.id
_entity.type
_entity.pdbx_description
1 polymer ?
#
loop_
_entity_poly.entity_id
_entity_poly.type
_entity_poly.pdbx_seq_one_letter_code
_entity_poly.pdbx_strand_id
1 'polypeptide(L)'
;MDAQLLKSRKLVSASGHSHWQRTHDVHVKVYRKWLQNHGETKKAKPPITLGRRWTYRSVVESLRKKELLKTIEDETGVKPGEHGMMNHYSKYLTEMVESLTEKEVEEATEIVIDWNKQGVPPEVQSDIARWKSDDILQYVAKEMFKRAGMRLFMLSAWKNEKGKLMVSSHDYNDEIGKGESFSQSSDWQTILPEWEDYAKKQFGEQTT
;
A
#
# COMPACT_ATOMS: atom_id res chain seq x y z
N MET A 1 -4.78 -45.57 -23.46
CA MET A 1 -5.34 -44.86 -24.62
C MET A 1 -6.25 -45.83 -25.32
N ASP A 2 -7.51 -45.48 -25.60
CA ASP A 2 -8.10 -45.98 -26.84
C ASP A 2 -9.18 -45.07 -27.42
N ALA A 3 -9.11 -44.95 -28.74
CA ALA A 3 -9.65 -43.90 -29.57
C ALA A 3 -10.99 -44.32 -30.20
N GLN A 4 -12.10 -44.11 -29.50
CA GLN A 4 -13.45 -44.37 -30.07
C GLN A 4 -14.50 -43.29 -29.80
N LEU A 5 -14.13 -42.08 -29.37
CA LEU A 5 -15.05 -40.94 -29.25
C LEU A 5 -15.09 -40.04 -30.50
N LEU A 6 -14.82 -40.60 -31.68
CA LEU A 6 -15.05 -39.93 -32.97
C LEU A 6 -15.78 -40.90 -33.91
N LYS A 7 -17.11 -41.01 -33.75
CA LYS A 7 -18.08 -41.36 -34.82
C LYS A 7 -19.48 -41.49 -34.23
N SER A 8 -20.25 -40.39 -34.25
CA SER A 8 -21.68 -40.42 -34.60
C SER A 8 -22.27 -39.01 -34.51
N ARG A 9 -21.96 -38.22 -35.54
CA ARG A 9 -22.80 -37.09 -35.92
C ARG A 9 -24.07 -37.69 -36.55
N LYS A 10 -25.11 -37.93 -35.76
CA LYS A 10 -26.49 -38.06 -36.27
C LYS A 10 -27.23 -36.79 -35.90
N LEU A 11 -27.53 -35.99 -36.92
CA LEU A 11 -28.51 -34.92 -36.85
C LEU A 11 -29.85 -35.54 -36.45
N VAL A 12 -30.31 -35.24 -35.24
CA VAL A 12 -31.71 -35.40 -34.84
C VAL A 12 -32.34 -34.02 -34.89
N SER A 13 -33.43 -33.94 -35.65
CA SER A 13 -34.19 -32.76 -36.00
C SER A 13 -34.91 -32.10 -34.81
N ALA A 14 -35.29 -30.85 -35.05
CA ALA A 14 -35.96 -29.91 -34.17
C ALA A 14 -37.14 -30.51 -33.37
N SER A 15 -36.99 -30.54 -32.04
CA SER A 15 -38.09 -30.51 -31.05
C SER A 15 -37.61 -30.58 -29.58
N GLY A 16 -36.31 -30.82 -29.32
CA GLY A 16 -35.78 -31.00 -27.96
C GLY A 16 -35.19 -29.75 -27.27
N HIS A 17 -35.30 -28.55 -27.84
CA HIS A 17 -34.55 -27.38 -27.35
C HIS A 17 -35.01 -26.84 -25.98
N SER A 18 -36.28 -27.00 -25.59
CA SER A 18 -36.80 -26.39 -24.35
C SER A 18 -36.45 -27.15 -23.07
N HIS A 19 -36.37 -28.49 -23.12
CA HIS A 19 -36.05 -29.31 -21.95
C HIS A 19 -34.55 -29.26 -21.60
N TRP A 20 -33.68 -29.30 -22.62
CA TRP A 20 -32.23 -29.17 -22.44
C TRP A 20 -31.81 -27.75 -22.02
N GLN A 21 -32.51 -26.71 -22.46
CA GLN A 21 -32.29 -25.34 -21.98
C GLN A 21 -32.67 -25.17 -20.51
N ARG A 22 -33.81 -25.74 -20.06
CA ARG A 22 -34.23 -25.69 -18.65
C ARG A 22 -33.26 -26.43 -17.73
N THR A 23 -32.84 -27.64 -18.09
CA THR A 23 -31.89 -28.40 -17.26
C THR A 23 -30.52 -27.73 -17.26
N HIS A 24 -30.06 -27.17 -18.38
CA HIS A 24 -28.82 -26.39 -18.45
C HIS A 24 -28.90 -25.13 -17.58
N ASP A 25 -30.00 -24.37 -17.60
CA ASP A 25 -30.18 -23.17 -16.77
C ASP A 25 -30.23 -23.47 -15.27
N VAL A 26 -30.81 -24.60 -14.87
CA VAL A 26 -30.83 -25.04 -13.47
C VAL A 26 -29.42 -25.37 -12.99
N HIS A 27 -28.63 -26.11 -13.79
CA HIS A 27 -27.25 -26.43 -13.44
C HIS A 27 -26.38 -25.18 -13.44
N VAL A 28 -26.50 -24.29 -14.43
CA VAL A 28 -25.78 -23.01 -14.46
C VAL A 28 -26.08 -22.17 -13.22
N LYS A 29 -27.33 -22.12 -12.75
CA LYS A 29 -27.69 -21.41 -11.51
C LYS A 29 -27.07 -22.04 -10.26
N VAL A 30 -27.05 -23.37 -10.17
CA VAL A 30 -26.42 -24.10 -9.06
C VAL A 30 -24.91 -23.85 -9.05
N TYR A 31 -24.24 -23.96 -10.19
CA TYR A 31 -22.80 -23.66 -10.30
C TYR A 31 -22.50 -22.20 -10.02
N ARG A 32 -23.31 -21.26 -10.53
CA ARG A 32 -23.12 -19.81 -10.28
C ARG A 32 -23.32 -19.48 -8.79
N LYS A 33 -24.30 -20.09 -8.12
CA LYS A 33 -24.53 -19.95 -6.68
C LYS A 33 -23.40 -20.59 -5.86
N TRP A 34 -22.90 -21.75 -6.27
CA TRP A 34 -21.72 -22.37 -5.64
C TRP A 34 -20.48 -21.48 -5.80
N LEU A 35 -20.23 -20.94 -7.00
CA LEU A 35 -19.11 -20.05 -7.29
C LEU A 35 -19.23 -18.69 -6.61
N GLN A 36 -20.44 -18.20 -6.34
CA GLN A 36 -20.65 -16.98 -5.53
C GLN A 36 -20.43 -17.24 -4.04
N ASN A 37 -20.82 -18.41 -3.54
CA ASN A 37 -20.68 -18.79 -2.14
C ASN A 37 -19.26 -19.28 -1.78
N HIS A 38 -18.53 -19.84 -2.74
CA HIS A 38 -17.20 -20.45 -2.56
C HIS A 38 -16.11 -19.83 -3.44
N GLY A 39 -16.47 -18.96 -4.37
CA GLY A 39 -15.48 -18.15 -5.07
C GLY A 39 -14.83 -17.22 -4.05
N GLU A 40 -13.50 -17.22 -4.02
CA GLU A 40 -12.76 -16.32 -3.14
C GLU A 40 -13.31 -14.90 -3.33
N THR A 41 -13.95 -14.35 -2.29
CA THR A 41 -14.16 -12.91 -2.20
C THR A 41 -12.81 -12.28 -2.49
N LYS A 42 -12.72 -11.46 -3.55
CA LYS A 42 -11.45 -10.86 -3.99
C LYS A 42 -10.69 -10.44 -2.74
N LYS A 43 -9.58 -11.11 -2.46
CA LYS A 43 -8.74 -10.80 -1.30
C LYS A 43 -8.50 -9.30 -1.34
N ALA A 44 -8.78 -8.61 -0.23
CA ALA A 44 -8.49 -7.20 -0.14
C ALA A 44 -7.03 -7.01 -0.57
N LYS A 45 -6.81 -6.07 -1.50
CA LYS A 45 -5.45 -5.74 -1.90
C LYS A 45 -4.68 -5.35 -0.64
N PRO A 46 -3.38 -5.68 -0.55
CA PRO A 46 -2.59 -5.22 0.57
C PRO A 46 -2.76 -3.70 0.68
N PRO A 47 -2.99 -3.17 1.89
CA PRO A 47 -3.23 -1.74 2.08
C PRO A 47 -2.02 -0.90 1.61
N ILE A 48 -0.83 -1.52 1.60
CA ILE A 48 0.43 -0.90 1.21
C ILE A 48 1.20 -1.83 0.26
N THR A 49 1.61 -1.30 -0.89
CA THR A 49 2.52 -1.98 -1.81
C THR A 49 3.93 -1.48 -1.59
N LEU A 50 4.75 -2.29 -0.90
CA LEU A 50 6.19 -2.06 -0.80
C LEU A 50 6.83 -2.12 -2.18
N GLY A 51 7.75 -1.18 -2.46
CA GLY A 51 8.50 -1.17 -3.72
C GLY A 51 7.75 -0.59 -4.93
N ARG A 52 6.65 0.16 -4.71
CA ARG A 52 6.02 0.91 -5.80
C ARG A 52 6.98 2.03 -6.25
N ARG A 53 7.33 2.04 -7.54
CA ARG A 53 8.12 3.13 -8.13
C ARG A 53 7.33 4.44 -8.07
N TRP A 54 8.07 5.53 -7.86
CA TRP A 54 7.54 6.88 -7.97
C TRP A 54 7.04 7.13 -9.39
N THR A 55 5.93 7.87 -9.49
CA THR A 55 5.35 8.40 -10.72
C THR A 55 5.38 9.92 -10.69
N TYR A 56 5.26 10.56 -11.86
CA TYR A 56 5.29 12.02 -11.93
C TYR A 56 4.16 12.62 -11.09
N ARG A 57 2.98 11.98 -11.09
CA ARG A 57 1.86 12.32 -10.20
C ARG A 57 2.25 12.34 -8.72
N SER A 58 2.94 11.31 -8.22
CA SER A 58 3.36 11.27 -6.82
C SER A 58 4.46 12.27 -6.49
N VAL A 59 5.31 12.61 -7.46
CA VAL A 59 6.31 13.68 -7.31
C VAL A 59 5.60 15.02 -7.20
N VAL A 60 4.68 15.33 -8.10
CA VAL A 60 3.87 16.57 -8.09
C VAL A 60 3.09 16.68 -6.79
N GLU A 61 2.42 15.60 -6.36
CA GLU A 61 1.74 15.54 -5.07
C GLU A 61 2.67 15.90 -3.92
N SER A 62 3.88 15.35 -3.90
CA SER A 62 4.84 15.58 -2.81
C SER A 62 5.39 17.02 -2.82
N LEU A 63 5.71 17.56 -3.99
CA LEU A 63 6.28 18.90 -4.14
C LEU A 63 5.24 20.00 -3.90
N ARG A 64 4.00 19.81 -4.38
CA ARG A 64 2.91 20.79 -4.33
C ARG A 64 1.86 20.49 -3.26
N LYS A 65 2.17 19.60 -2.30
CA LYS A 65 1.26 19.22 -1.20
C LYS A 65 0.69 20.43 -0.46
N LYS A 66 1.55 21.41 -0.13
CA LYS A 66 1.14 22.62 0.60
C LYS A 66 0.20 23.50 -0.22
N GLU A 67 0.47 23.64 -1.52
CA GLU A 67 -0.40 24.38 -2.45
C GLU A 67 -1.76 23.70 -2.57
N LEU A 68 -1.77 22.38 -2.75
CA LEU A 68 -2.98 21.57 -2.82
C LEU A 68 -3.85 21.73 -1.56
N LEU A 69 -3.25 21.62 -0.36
CA LEU A 69 -3.99 21.79 0.89
C LEU A 69 -4.57 23.18 1.04
N LYS A 70 -3.82 24.22 0.62
CA LYS A 70 -4.28 25.60 0.66
C LYS A 70 -5.43 25.84 -0.31
N THR A 71 -5.35 25.35 -1.54
CA THR A 71 -6.45 25.44 -2.53
C THR A 71 -7.72 24.78 -2.00
N ILE A 72 -7.61 23.62 -1.35
CA ILE A 72 -8.78 22.96 -0.76
C ILE A 72 -9.40 23.81 0.35
N GLU A 73 -8.59 24.36 1.25
CA GLU A 73 -9.07 25.22 2.33
C GLU A 73 -9.72 26.50 1.78
N ASP A 74 -9.11 27.15 0.78
CA ASP A 74 -9.60 28.39 0.17
C ASP A 74 -10.93 28.18 -0.59
N GLU A 75 -11.10 27.06 -1.29
CA GLU A 75 -12.30 26.80 -2.11
C GLU A 75 -13.46 26.15 -1.35
N THR A 76 -13.15 25.28 -0.38
CA THR A 76 -14.17 24.48 0.31
C THR A 76 -14.37 24.88 1.76
N GLY A 77 -13.43 25.62 2.35
CA GLY A 77 -13.39 25.93 3.78
C GLY A 77 -13.01 24.74 4.67
N VAL A 78 -12.78 23.56 4.10
CA VAL A 78 -12.45 22.33 4.83
C VAL A 78 -10.97 22.32 5.17
N LYS A 79 -10.66 22.14 6.46
CA LYS A 79 -9.27 22.13 6.93
C LYS A 79 -8.64 20.74 6.81
N PRO A 80 -7.30 20.66 6.71
CA PRO A 80 -6.60 19.39 6.80
C PRO A 80 -6.98 18.61 8.07
N GLY A 81 -7.48 17.39 7.90
CA GLY A 81 -7.91 16.51 9.00
C GLY A 81 -9.43 16.48 9.25
N GLU A 82 -10.22 17.32 8.58
CA GLU A 82 -11.67 17.33 8.72
C GLU A 82 -12.38 16.27 7.84
N HIS A 83 -13.62 15.92 8.23
CA HIS A 83 -14.42 14.93 7.50
C HIS A 83 -14.71 15.41 6.08
N GLY A 84 -14.37 14.59 5.07
CA GLY A 84 -14.55 14.91 3.66
C GLY A 84 -13.29 15.43 2.97
N MET A 85 -12.25 15.81 3.73
CA MET A 85 -10.96 16.28 3.21
C MET A 85 -10.36 15.32 2.17
N MET A 86 -10.47 14.01 2.39
CA MET A 86 -9.91 12.99 1.50
C MET A 86 -10.55 13.00 0.10
N ASN A 87 -11.87 13.25 0.01
CA ASN A 87 -12.58 13.31 -1.26
C ASN A 87 -12.16 14.55 -2.06
N HIS A 88 -12.06 15.70 -1.38
CA HIS A 88 -11.55 16.93 -1.98
C HIS A 88 -10.09 16.74 -2.43
N TYR A 89 -9.23 16.20 -1.57
CA TYR A 89 -7.83 15.98 -1.87
C TYR A 89 -7.60 15.18 -3.16
N SER A 90 -8.28 14.04 -3.30
CA SER A 90 -8.15 13.23 -4.52
C SER A 90 -8.62 13.97 -5.78
N LYS A 91 -9.71 14.74 -5.68
CA LYS A 91 -10.27 15.52 -6.78
C LYS A 91 -9.29 16.62 -7.21
N TYR A 92 -8.90 17.49 -6.29
CA TYR A 92 -8.00 18.62 -6.56
C TYR A 92 -6.61 18.19 -7.00
N LEU A 93 -6.08 17.07 -6.48
CA LEU A 93 -4.83 16.52 -6.99
C LEU A 93 -4.95 16.08 -8.46
N THR A 94 -6.11 15.57 -8.86
CA THR A 94 -6.34 15.17 -10.25
C THR A 94 -6.41 16.39 -11.15
N GLU A 95 -7.17 17.42 -10.77
CA GLU A 95 -7.26 18.70 -11.50
C GLU A 95 -5.89 19.39 -11.59
N MET A 96 -5.11 19.42 -10.50
CA MET A 96 -3.75 19.95 -10.48
C MET A 96 -2.85 19.23 -11.48
N VAL A 97 -2.91 17.90 -11.52
CA VAL A 97 -2.10 17.08 -12.44
C VAL A 97 -2.54 17.25 -13.89
N GLU A 98 -3.85 17.38 -14.16
CA GLU A 98 -4.39 17.63 -15.50
C GLU A 98 -4.07 19.04 -16.00
N SER A 99 -3.90 20.02 -15.09
CA SER A 99 -3.52 21.39 -15.43
C SER A 99 -2.04 21.59 -15.73
N LEU A 100 -1.21 20.55 -15.55
CA LEU A 100 0.23 20.64 -15.80
C LEU A 100 0.52 20.86 -17.29
N THR A 101 1.43 21.79 -17.55
CA THR A 101 2.00 21.97 -18.89
C THR A 101 2.91 20.81 -19.26
N GLU A 102 3.18 20.62 -20.56
CA GLU A 102 4.10 19.58 -21.04
C GLU A 102 5.48 19.71 -20.39
N LYS A 103 5.97 20.94 -20.20
CA LYS A 103 7.25 21.23 -19.53
C LYS A 103 7.27 20.76 -18.08
N GLU A 104 6.20 21.02 -17.32
CA GLU A 104 6.11 20.58 -15.91
C GLU A 104 6.03 19.05 -15.79
N VAL A 105 5.38 18.39 -16.76
CA VAL A 105 5.33 16.92 -16.83
C VAL A 105 6.72 16.35 -17.11
N GLU A 106 7.48 16.96 -18.01
CA GLU A 106 8.87 16.57 -18.32
C GLU A 106 9.77 16.73 -17.09
N GLU A 107 9.75 17.91 -16.45
CA GLU A 107 10.50 18.18 -15.21
C GLU A 107 10.14 17.16 -14.10
N ALA A 108 8.85 16.91 -13.87
CA ALA A 108 8.43 15.92 -12.89
C ALA A 108 8.89 14.49 -13.26
N THR A 109 9.00 14.16 -14.55
CA THR A 109 9.47 12.86 -15.01
C THR A 109 10.98 12.70 -14.82
N GLU A 110 11.77 13.74 -15.01
CA GLU A 110 13.21 13.73 -14.67
C GLU A 110 13.40 13.49 -13.17
N ILE A 111 12.64 14.19 -12.32
CA ILE A 111 12.66 14.00 -10.87
C ILE A 111 12.28 12.56 -10.50
N VAL A 112 11.30 11.95 -11.17
CA VAL A 112 10.94 10.54 -10.97
C VAL A 112 12.12 9.60 -11.22
N ILE A 113 12.90 9.85 -12.28
CA ILE A 113 14.07 9.02 -12.61
C ILE A 113 15.09 9.11 -11.47
N ASP A 114 15.37 10.34 -11.00
CA ASP A 114 16.30 10.57 -9.90
C ASP A 114 15.82 9.94 -8.60
N TRP A 115 14.56 10.17 -8.21
CA TRP A 115 13.99 9.64 -6.97
C TRP A 115 13.95 8.11 -6.96
N ASN A 116 13.64 7.47 -8.08
CA ASN A 116 13.64 6.01 -8.18
C ASN A 116 15.06 5.42 -8.17
N LYS A 117 16.08 6.18 -8.55
CA LYS A 117 17.48 5.72 -8.60
C LYS A 117 18.22 5.99 -7.29
N GLN A 118 18.11 7.20 -6.75
CA GLN A 118 18.89 7.70 -5.62
C GLN A 118 18.12 7.69 -4.29
N GLY A 119 16.79 7.58 -4.34
CA GLY A 119 15.91 7.82 -3.21
C GLY A 119 15.37 9.25 -3.20
N VAL A 120 14.31 9.47 -2.43
CA VAL A 120 13.67 10.79 -2.35
C VAL A 120 14.46 11.74 -1.44
N PRO A 121 14.32 13.08 -1.60
CA PRO A 121 14.98 14.07 -0.76
C PRO A 121 14.62 13.92 0.73
N PRO A 122 15.50 14.36 1.66
CA PRO A 122 15.27 14.21 3.11
C PRO A 122 13.94 14.76 3.61
N GLU A 123 13.45 15.87 3.05
CA GLU A 123 12.14 16.45 3.42
C GLU A 123 10.98 15.49 3.13
N VAL A 124 11.02 14.84 1.97
CA VAL A 124 10.02 13.84 1.56
C VAL A 124 10.18 12.56 2.36
N GLN A 125 11.42 12.15 2.66
CA GLN A 125 11.68 11.01 3.56
C GLN A 125 11.07 11.24 4.95
N SER A 126 11.24 12.44 5.52
CA SER A 126 10.67 12.80 6.81
C SER A 126 9.15 12.75 6.82
N ASP A 127 8.48 13.29 5.79
CA ASP A 127 7.01 13.25 5.70
C ASP A 127 6.50 11.80 5.58
N ILE A 128 7.16 10.98 4.75
CA ILE A 128 6.82 9.55 4.64
C ILE A 128 7.06 8.82 5.96
N ALA A 129 8.20 9.06 6.62
CA ALA A 129 8.51 8.43 7.90
C ALA A 129 7.49 8.81 8.97
N ARG A 130 7.00 10.05 8.99
CA ARG A 130 5.98 10.50 9.94
C ARG A 130 4.62 9.85 9.69
N TRP A 131 4.18 9.78 8.43
CA TRP A 131 2.78 9.44 8.12
C TRP A 131 2.55 7.98 7.73
N LYS A 132 3.58 7.29 7.22
CA LYS A 132 3.42 5.97 6.60
C LYS A 132 4.30 4.89 7.20
N SER A 133 5.29 5.23 8.03
CA SER A 133 6.24 4.23 8.54
C SER A 133 5.53 3.16 9.37
N ASP A 134 4.62 3.54 10.25
CA ASP A 134 3.89 2.61 11.13
C ASP A 134 3.11 1.57 10.30
N ASP A 135 2.23 2.02 9.41
CA ASP A 135 1.46 1.12 8.54
C ASP A 135 2.38 0.24 7.66
N ILE A 136 3.47 0.80 7.14
CA ILE A 136 4.48 0.06 6.35
C ILE A 136 5.09 -1.06 7.19
N LEU A 137 5.56 -0.73 8.40
CA LEU A 137 6.27 -1.66 9.27
C LEU A 137 5.32 -2.72 9.82
N GLN A 138 4.10 -2.35 10.17
CA GLN A 138 3.04 -3.28 10.54
C GLN A 138 2.74 -4.26 9.40
N TYR A 139 2.63 -3.77 8.16
CA TYR A 139 2.43 -4.61 6.98
C TYR A 139 3.61 -5.59 6.77
N VAL A 140 4.85 -5.11 6.87
CA VAL A 140 6.06 -5.95 6.79
C VAL A 140 6.01 -7.06 7.83
N ALA A 141 5.74 -6.73 9.09
CA ALA A 141 5.66 -7.70 10.18
C ALA A 141 4.59 -8.78 9.91
N LYS A 142 3.38 -8.36 9.51
CA LYS A 142 2.25 -9.26 9.21
C LYS A 142 2.57 -10.18 8.02
N GLU A 143 3.13 -9.66 6.93
CA GLU A 143 3.47 -10.48 5.77
C GLU A 143 4.64 -11.44 6.02
N MET A 144 5.67 -11.02 6.76
CA MET A 144 6.82 -11.87 7.10
C MET A 144 6.39 -13.04 8.00
N PHE A 145 5.50 -12.80 8.96
CA PHE A 145 4.91 -13.89 9.73
C PHE A 145 4.07 -14.82 8.87
N LYS A 146 3.16 -14.26 8.07
CA LYS A 146 2.25 -15.07 7.24
C LYS A 146 2.98 -15.96 6.24
N ARG A 147 4.07 -15.47 5.64
CA ARG A 147 4.82 -16.20 4.60
C ARG A 147 5.90 -17.11 5.16
N ALA A 148 6.55 -16.72 6.25
CA ALA A 148 7.77 -17.36 6.73
C ALA A 148 7.76 -17.67 8.24
N GLY A 149 6.67 -17.40 8.96
CA GLY A 149 6.58 -17.59 10.41
C GLY A 149 7.48 -16.65 11.21
N MET A 150 8.03 -15.61 10.59
CA MET A 150 8.98 -14.69 11.23
C MET A 150 8.27 -13.67 12.12
N ARG A 151 8.82 -13.46 13.31
CA ARG A 151 8.46 -12.37 14.23
C ARG A 151 9.51 -11.28 14.14
N LEU A 152 9.06 -10.03 14.08
CA LEU A 152 9.94 -8.88 13.93
C LEU A 152 9.77 -7.93 15.12
N PHE A 153 10.89 -7.44 15.61
CA PHE A 153 10.98 -6.25 16.45
C PHE A 153 11.91 -5.29 15.72
N MET A 154 11.46 -4.06 15.45
CA MET A 154 12.16 -3.15 14.55
C MET A 154 12.52 -1.87 15.26
N LEU A 155 13.80 -1.49 15.20
CA LEU A 155 14.26 -0.16 15.58
C LEU A 155 14.45 0.67 14.31
N SER A 156 14.04 1.93 14.36
CA SER A 156 14.08 2.86 13.24
C SER A 156 14.65 4.19 13.69
N ALA A 157 15.30 4.89 12.76
CA ALA A 157 15.83 6.22 12.97
C ALA A 157 15.71 7.05 11.70
N TRP A 158 15.31 8.31 11.83
CA TRP A 158 15.17 9.24 10.70
C TRP A 158 15.33 10.68 11.17
N LYS A 159 15.63 11.60 10.24
CA LYS A 159 15.56 13.03 10.52
C LYS A 159 14.15 13.54 10.26
N ASN A 160 13.61 14.31 11.20
CA ASN A 160 12.34 15.00 10.98
C ASN A 160 12.51 16.25 10.10
N GLU A 161 11.42 16.97 9.84
CA GLU A 161 11.38 18.18 9.00
C GLU A 161 12.34 19.29 9.49
N LYS A 162 12.73 19.28 10.77
CA LYS A 162 13.69 20.23 11.37
C LYS A 162 15.13 19.70 11.37
N GLY A 163 15.39 18.56 10.73
CA GLY A 163 16.69 17.91 10.72
C GLY A 163 17.07 17.21 12.02
N LYS A 164 16.19 17.19 13.03
CA LYS A 164 16.45 16.52 14.31
C LYS A 164 16.30 15.02 14.15
N LEU A 165 17.25 14.25 14.66
CA LEU A 165 17.15 12.79 14.74
C LEU A 165 15.98 12.36 15.63
N MET A 166 15.21 11.43 15.08
CA MET A 166 14.14 10.69 15.73
C MET A 166 14.57 9.23 15.77
N VAL A 167 14.31 8.56 16.90
CA VAL A 167 14.45 7.11 17.05
C VAL A 167 13.13 6.53 17.54
N SER A 168 12.76 5.35 17.06
CA SER A 168 11.52 4.67 17.45
C SER A 168 11.66 3.16 17.38
N SER A 169 10.98 2.47 18.29
CA SER A 169 10.76 1.02 18.26
C SER A 169 9.37 0.70 17.69
N HIS A 170 9.26 -0.46 17.04
CA HIS A 170 8.01 -0.95 16.45
C HIS A 170 7.87 -2.44 16.74
N ASP A 171 6.74 -2.80 17.36
CA ASP A 171 6.42 -4.16 17.77
C ASP A 171 4.94 -4.43 17.53
N TYR A 172 4.66 -5.46 16.73
CA TYR A 172 3.31 -5.86 16.36
C TYR A 172 3.08 -7.35 16.66
N ASN A 173 3.91 -7.96 17.52
CA ASN A 173 3.90 -9.41 17.74
C ASN A 173 2.64 -9.91 18.45
N ASP A 174 2.02 -9.06 19.27
CA ASP A 174 0.75 -9.26 19.95
C ASP A 174 -0.46 -9.20 19.00
N GLU A 175 -0.35 -8.45 17.90
CA GLU A 175 -1.36 -8.44 16.83
C GLU A 175 -1.27 -9.64 15.87
N ILE A 176 -0.20 -10.44 15.98
CA ILE A 176 0.15 -11.46 14.98
C ILE A 176 0.12 -12.86 15.62
N GLY A 177 -0.90 -13.64 15.26
CA GLY A 177 -1.11 -15.00 15.75
C GLY A 177 -1.44 -15.01 17.24
N LYS A 178 -0.86 -15.95 17.99
CA LYS A 178 -0.93 -16.00 19.47
C LYS A 178 0.38 -15.52 20.11
N GLY A 179 0.98 -14.48 19.52
CA GLY A 179 2.24 -13.94 20.02
C GLY A 179 2.03 -13.02 21.21
N GLU A 180 3.10 -12.83 21.97
CA GLU A 180 3.19 -11.78 22.99
C GLU A 180 4.06 -10.65 22.44
N SER A 181 3.78 -9.41 22.87
CA SER A 181 4.63 -8.27 22.54
C SER A 181 6.00 -8.47 23.19
N PHE A 182 7.06 -8.34 22.40
CA PHE A 182 8.42 -8.31 22.92
C PHE A 182 8.64 -7.10 23.83
N SER A 183 8.07 -5.95 23.45
CA SER A 183 8.19 -4.69 24.17
C SER A 183 7.57 -4.73 25.57
N GLN A 184 6.56 -5.58 25.77
CA GLN A 184 5.88 -5.76 27.06
C GLN A 184 6.50 -6.90 27.90
N SER A 185 7.12 -7.89 27.26
CA SER A 185 7.62 -9.10 27.92
C SER A 185 9.13 -9.08 28.21
N SER A 186 9.88 -8.13 27.63
CA SER A 186 11.33 -8.07 27.70
C SER A 186 11.86 -6.66 27.96
N ASP A 187 13.01 -6.54 28.61
CA ASP A 187 13.70 -5.27 28.86
C ASP A 187 14.52 -4.82 27.64
N TRP A 188 13.81 -4.50 26.56
CA TRP A 188 14.39 -4.01 25.31
C TRP A 188 14.96 -2.59 25.44
N GLN A 189 14.68 -1.87 26.52
CA GLN A 189 15.24 -0.53 26.70
C GLN A 189 16.76 -0.56 26.84
N THR A 190 17.33 -1.72 27.19
CA THR A 190 18.78 -1.94 27.23
C THR A 190 19.46 -1.84 25.86
N ILE A 191 18.77 -2.13 24.75
CA ILE A 191 19.33 -2.03 23.39
C ILE A 191 19.12 -0.65 22.75
N LEU A 192 18.23 0.17 23.31
CA LEU A 192 17.88 1.46 22.73
C LEU A 192 19.05 2.47 22.75
N PRO A 193 19.86 2.59 23.82
CA PRO A 193 21.04 3.47 23.81
C PRO A 193 22.04 3.14 22.71
N GLU A 194 22.34 1.85 22.52
CA GLU A 194 23.28 1.41 21.47
C GLU A 194 22.74 1.74 20.07
N TRP A 195 21.43 1.56 19.85
CA TRP A 195 20.77 1.97 18.61
C TRP A 195 20.82 3.49 18.40
N GLU A 196 20.55 4.26 19.45
CA GLU A 196 20.56 5.73 19.37
C GLU A 196 21.97 6.26 19.06
N ASP A 197 23.00 5.72 19.71
CA ASP A 197 24.39 6.11 19.46
C ASP A 197 24.85 5.74 18.05
N TYR A 198 24.47 4.54 17.58
CA TYR A 198 24.68 4.14 16.20
C TYR A 198 23.99 5.13 15.25
N ALA A 199 22.72 5.46 15.49
CA ALA A 199 21.95 6.37 14.66
C ALA A 199 22.57 7.78 14.64
N LYS A 200 22.93 8.36 15.80
CA LYS A 200 23.62 9.65 15.89
C LYS A 200 24.86 9.67 15.00
N LYS A 201 25.71 8.65 15.10
CA LYS A 201 26.91 8.51 14.27
C LYS A 201 26.59 8.45 12.78
N GLN A 202 25.61 7.65 12.36
CA GLN A 202 25.25 7.52 10.94
C GLN A 202 24.60 8.79 10.37
N PHE A 203 23.86 9.54 11.20
CA PHE A 203 23.20 10.78 10.81
C PHE A 203 24.07 12.03 11.01
N GLY A 204 25.33 11.85 11.43
CA GLY A 204 26.32 12.92 11.63
C GLY A 204 26.04 13.82 12.83
N GLU A 205 25.27 13.35 13.82
CA GLU A 205 25.14 14.03 15.10
C GLU A 205 26.35 13.69 15.99
N GLN A 206 26.97 14.71 16.61
CA GLN A 206 28.13 14.48 17.47
C GLN A 206 27.72 13.66 18.69
N THR A 207 28.36 12.51 18.91
CA THR A 207 28.32 11.80 20.19
C THR A 207 29.09 12.64 21.21
N THR A 208 28.40 13.15 22.23
CA THR A 208 29.02 13.85 23.38
C THR A 208 29.66 12.84 24.32
#